data_AF-A0A7W1ZA10-F1
#
_entry.id   AF-A0A7W1ZA10-F1
#
_cell.length_a   1.000
_cell.length_b   1.000
_cell.length_c   1.000
_cell.angle_alpha   90.00
_cell.angle_beta   90.00
_cell.angle_gamma   90.00
#
_symmetry.space_group_name_H-M   'P 1'
#
loop_
_entity.id
_entity.type
_entity.pdbx_description
1 polymer ?
#
loop_
_entity_poly.entity_id
_entity_poly.type
_entity_poly.pdbx_seq_one_letter_code
_entity_poly.pdbx_strand_id
1 'polypeptide(L)' 'SAVDRASETLRDLRVAEVKELDLVIEGGAVTAYRARVNVSFKFEGTDTT' A
#
# COMPACT_ATOMS: atom_id res chain seq x y z
N SER A 1 -8.63 -0.04 -0.15
CA SER A 1 -7.44 0.32 0.66
C SER A 1 -6.20 0.35 -0.24
N ALA A 2 -5.04 0.82 0.24
CA ALA A 2 -3.79 0.77 -0.55
C ALA A 2 -3.37 -0.67 -0.90
N VAL A 3 -3.63 -1.62 0.01
CA VAL A 3 -3.34 -3.05 -0.18
C VAL A 3 -4.23 -3.67 -1.26
N ASP A 4 -5.53 -3.37 -1.26
CA ASP A 4 -6.46 -3.91 -2.27
C ASP A 4 -6.03 -3.46 -3.68
N ARG A 5 -5.71 -2.16 -3.84
CA ARG A 5 -5.28 -1.61 -5.12
C ARG A 5 -3.96 -2.23 -5.59
N ALA A 6 -3.02 -2.47 -4.69
CA ALA A 6 -1.75 -3.12 -5.01
C ALA A 6 -1.95 -4.58 -5.45
N SER A 7 -2.92 -5.29 -4.87
CA SER A 7 -3.22 -6.69 -5.21
C SER A 7 -3.75 -6.90 -6.63
N GLU A 8 -4.30 -5.84 -7.26
CA GLU A 8 -4.80 -5.90 -8.64
C GLU A 8 -3.68 -6.06 -9.68
N THR A 9 -2.46 -5.57 -9.37
CA THR A 9 -1.34 -5.56 -10.31
C THR A 9 -0.15 -6.42 -9.85
N LEU A 10 -0.07 -6.72 -8.55
CA LEU A 10 1.05 -7.47 -7.95
C LEU A 10 0.56 -8.84 -7.51
N ARG A 11 1.15 -9.91 -8.06
CA ARG A 11 0.90 -11.28 -7.63
C ARG A 11 1.71 -11.59 -6.37
N ASP A 12 1.21 -12.50 -5.53
CA ASP A 12 1.88 -12.94 -4.29
C ASP A 12 2.18 -11.82 -3.26
N LEU A 13 1.24 -10.90 -3.06
CA LEU A 13 1.31 -9.95 -1.94
C LEU A 13 1.16 -10.72 -0.60
N ARG A 14 2.24 -10.84 0.18
CA ARG A 14 2.25 -11.68 1.41
C ARG A 14 2.30 -10.90 2.72
N VAL A 15 3.01 -9.79 2.73
CA VAL A 15 3.23 -8.99 3.93
C VAL A 15 3.15 -7.52 3.54
N ALA A 16 2.40 -6.76 4.34
CA ALA A 16 2.34 -5.31 4.29
C ALA A 16 2.68 -4.76 5.67
N GLU A 17 3.70 -3.93 5.76
CA GLU A 17 4.17 -3.32 7.01
C GLU A 17 3.78 -1.84 7.05
N VAL A 18 3.16 -1.41 8.14
CA VAL A 18 2.85 0.02 8.37
C VAL A 18 4.14 0.73 8.76
N LYS A 19 4.57 1.67 7.91
CA LYS A 19 5.77 2.47 8.15
C LYS A 19 5.47 3.77 8.87
N GLU A 20 4.30 4.34 8.58
CA GLU A 20 3.92 5.66 9.09
C GLU A 20 2.40 5.76 9.15
N LEU A 21 1.94 6.42 10.22
CA LEU A 21 0.55 6.80 10.41
C LEU A 21 0.48 8.32 10.47
N ASP A 22 -0.43 8.89 9.68
CA ASP A 22 -0.67 10.33 9.70
C ASP A 22 -2.16 10.65 9.50
N LEU A 23 -2.50 11.93 9.69
CA LEU A 23 -3.86 12.44 9.66
C LEU A 23 -3.93 13.60 8.66
N VAL A 24 -5.05 13.69 7.94
CA VAL A 24 -5.39 14.89 7.16
C VAL A 24 -6.34 15.74 7.99
N ILE A 25 -6.00 17.02 8.14
CA ILE A 25 -6.81 17.99 8.86
C ILE A 25 -7.22 19.11 7.90
N GLU A 26 -8.52 19.33 7.76
CA GLU A 26 -9.10 20.40 6.94
C GLU A 26 -10.08 21.19 7.80
N GLY A 27 -9.97 22.53 7.79
CA GLY A 27 -10.84 23.38 8.62
C GLY A 27 -10.73 23.13 10.13
N GLY A 28 -9.62 22.55 10.60
CA GLY A 28 -9.42 22.20 12.01
C GLY A 28 -10.06 20.87 12.44
N ALA A 29 -10.66 20.12 11.51
CA ALA A 29 -11.21 18.80 11.78
C ALA A 29 -10.41 17.71 11.04
N VAL A 30 -10.27 16.54 11.66
CA VAL A 30 -9.67 15.37 11.00
C VAL A 30 -10.63 14.86 9.94
N THR A 31 -10.17 14.77 8.68
CA THR A 31 -10.97 14.30 7.55
C THR A 31 -10.53 12.93 7.06
N ALA A 32 -9.28 12.53 7.31
CA ALA A 32 -8.80 11.21 6.97
C ALA A 32 -7.70 10.72 7.92
N TYR A 33 -7.70 9.40 8.12
CA TYR A 33 -6.63 8.66 8.77
C TYR A 33 -5.91 7.88 7.70
N ARG A 34 -4.59 8.03 7.61
CA ARG A 34 -3.78 7.38 6.57
C ARG A 34 -2.72 6.51 7.18
N ALA A 35 -2.45 5.40 6.49
CA ALA A 35 -1.34 4.53 6.76
C ALA A 35 -0.50 4.40 5.49
N ARG A 36 0.80 4.67 5.59
CA ARG A 36 1.76 4.31 4.54
C ARG A 36 2.26 2.91 4.82
N VAL A 37 2.17 2.06 3.81
CA VAL A 37 2.56 0.65 3.92
C VAL A 37 3.66 0.32 2.92
N ASN A 38 4.69 -0.40 3.39
CA ASN A 38 5.60 -1.12 2.52
C ASN A 38 4.97 -2.48 2.21
N VAL A 39 4.93 -2.88 0.95
CA VAL A 39 4.41 -4.19 0.53
C VAL A 39 5.52 -5.04 -0.07
N SER A 40 5.56 -6.31 0.32
CA SER A 40 6.46 -7.30 -0.28
C SER A 40 5.66 -8.25 -1.15
N PHE A 41 6.11 -8.42 -2.39
CA PHE A 41 5.49 -9.27 -3.39
C PHE A 41 6.57 -9.98 -4.22
N LYS A 42 6.23 -11.11 -4.82
CA LYS A 42 7.12 -11.76 -5.80
C LYS A 42 6.86 -11.15 -7.17
N PHE A 43 7.93 -10.77 -7.85
CA PHE A 43 7.86 -10.29 -9.22
C PHE A 43 8.15 -11.45 -10.17
N GLU A 44 7.12 -11.90 -10.90
CA GLU A 44 7.27 -12.85 -12.01
C GLU A 44 7.44 -12.03 -13.30
N GLY A 45 8.65 -11.55 -13.55
CA GLY A 45 8.99 -10.98 -14.85
C GLY A 45 9.03 -12.10 -15.87
N THR A 46 8.24 -11.99 -16.94
CA THR A 46 8.38 -12.86 -18.12
C THR A 46 9.83 -12.83 -18.59
N ASP A 47 10.51 -13.97 -18.41
CA ASP A 47 11.86 -14.23 -18.88
C ASP A 47 11.88 -13.96 -20.39
N THR A 48 12.39 -12.79 -20.77
CA THR A 48 12.59 -12.43 -22.19
C THR A 48 14.00 -12.88 -22.52
N THR A 49 14.17 -14.20 -22.66
CA THR A 49 15.33 -14.82 -23.30
C THR A 49 14.97 -15.11 -24.76
#